data_AF-A0A6A6CTF6-F1
#
_entry.id   AF-A0A6A6CTF6-F1
#
_cell.length_a   1.000
_cell.length_b   1.000
_cell.length_c   1.000
_cell.angle_alpha   90.00
_cell.angle_beta   90.00
_cell.angle_gamma   90.00
#
_symmetry.space_group_name_H-M   'P 1'
#
loop_
_entity.id
_entity.type
_entity.pdbx_description
1 polymer ?
#
loop_
_entity_poly.entity_id
_entity_poly.type
_entity_poly.pdbx_seq_one_letter_code
_entity_poly.pdbx_strand_id
1 'polypeptide(L)'
;MAFSAYLWTLHGILASVAIFIVLPLGVLKFRVGSLPSCVSHWSTQTFGTLMLLIAAGLGLFQSSTIHSGHQIAGLCLVTLLLLQSFLGHCIGGLTNNAGRRLQSWSVAAHCVQGFSCILLGWWTVVTGLLLASFDSTTIIFVSLTTFTELVGVTAFCVIKRDSSRITQPTKPKFVVADDTDDEMTMYSPSDDAN
;
A
#
# COMPACT_ATOMS: atom_id res chain seq x y z
N MET A 1 6.86 37.53 -12.63
CA MET A 1 5.51 37.13 -12.18
C MET A 1 5.02 35.84 -12.85
N ALA A 2 5.04 35.72 -14.18
CA ALA A 2 4.56 34.52 -14.88
C ALA A 2 5.30 33.21 -14.53
N PHE A 3 6.63 33.27 -14.34
CA PHE A 3 7.43 32.08 -14.03
C PHE A 3 7.07 31.45 -12.67
N SER A 4 6.90 32.26 -11.62
CA SER A 4 6.49 31.76 -10.29
C SER A 4 5.09 31.13 -10.32
N ALA A 5 4.14 31.78 -11.00
CA ALA A 5 2.80 31.23 -11.19
C ALA A 5 2.83 29.88 -11.92
N TYR A 6 3.67 29.75 -12.95
CA TYR A 6 3.86 28.48 -13.67
C TYR A 6 4.38 27.36 -12.77
N LEU A 7 5.34 27.65 -11.88
CA LEU A 7 5.88 26.65 -10.94
C LEU A 7 4.84 26.19 -9.91
N TRP A 8 3.98 27.08 -9.42
CA TRP A 8 2.86 26.71 -8.55
C TRP A 8 1.83 25.83 -9.26
N THR A 9 1.50 26.16 -10.50
CA THR A 9 0.60 25.33 -11.32
C THR A 9 1.20 23.96 -11.57
N LEU A 10 2.49 23.87 -11.91
CA LEU A 10 3.18 22.59 -12.08
C LEU A 10 3.21 21.79 -10.77
N HIS A 11 3.51 22.42 -9.64
CA HIS A 11 3.44 21.78 -8.32
C HIS A 11 2.07 21.12 -8.08
N GLY A 12 0.98 21.88 -8.27
CA GLY A 12 -0.38 21.39 -8.05
C GLY A 12 -0.80 20.28 -9.02
N ILE A 13 -0.55 20.45 -10.32
CA ILE A 13 -0.90 19.43 -11.33
C ILE A 13 -0.10 18.15 -11.11
N LEU A 14 1.22 18.27 -10.90
CA LEU A 14 2.09 17.11 -10.75
C LEU A 14 1.75 16.32 -9.48
N ALA A 15 1.51 17.01 -8.36
CA ALA A 15 1.05 16.37 -7.12
C ALA A 15 -0.32 15.70 -7.31
N SER A 16 -1.28 16.37 -7.95
CA SER A 16 -2.63 15.84 -8.15
C SER A 16 -2.63 14.59 -9.03
N VAL A 17 -1.91 14.61 -10.15
CA VAL A 17 -1.77 13.46 -11.04
C VAL A 17 -1.09 12.29 -10.33
N ALA A 18 -0.04 12.56 -9.56
CA ALA A 18 0.65 11.51 -8.80
C ALA A 18 -0.30 10.85 -7.78
N ILE A 19 -1.03 11.65 -7.00
CA ILE A 19 -1.87 11.20 -5.89
C ILE A 19 -3.15 10.50 -6.36
N PHE A 20 -3.85 11.04 -7.36
CA PHE A 20 -5.15 10.50 -7.81
C PHE A 20 -5.01 9.47 -8.93
N ILE A 21 -3.99 9.57 -9.77
CA ILE A 21 -3.90 8.71 -10.96
C ILE A 21 -2.81 7.67 -10.78
N VAL A 22 -1.57 8.11 -10.62
CA VAL A 22 -0.42 7.20 -10.72
C VAL A 22 -0.33 6.24 -9.54
N LEU A 23 -0.38 6.75 -8.29
CA LEU A 23 -0.26 5.90 -7.11
C LEU A 23 -1.44 4.91 -6.97
N PRO A 24 -2.72 5.31 -7.15
CA PRO A 24 -3.84 4.37 -7.12
C PRO A 24 -3.78 3.34 -8.24
N LEU A 25 -3.34 3.75 -9.44
CA LEU A 25 -3.14 2.82 -10.56
C LEU A 25 -2.11 1.73 -10.23
N GLY A 26 -1.04 2.05 -9.50
CA GLY A 26 -0.08 1.06 -9.00
C GLY A 26 -0.74 0.02 -8.09
N VAL A 27 -1.66 0.43 -7.23
CA VAL A 27 -2.44 -0.49 -6.36
C VAL A 27 -3.40 -1.35 -7.17
N LEU A 28 -4.11 -0.77 -8.14
CA LEU A 28 -5.06 -1.50 -8.99
C LEU A 28 -4.37 -2.56 -9.85
N LYS A 29 -3.25 -2.22 -10.50
CA LYS A 29 -2.45 -3.17 -11.29
C LYS A 29 -2.03 -4.38 -10.47
N PHE A 30 -1.63 -4.17 -9.22
CA PHE A 30 -1.28 -5.27 -8.32
C PHE A 30 -2.47 -6.21 -8.04
N ARG A 31 -3.68 -5.65 -7.97
CA ARG A 31 -4.91 -6.36 -7.57
C ARG A 31 -5.61 -7.09 -8.72
N VAL A 32 -5.48 -6.58 -9.95
CA VAL A 32 -6.15 -7.06 -11.17
C VAL A 32 -5.27 -7.98 -12.01
N GLY A 33 -3.94 -7.83 -11.99
CA GLY A 33 -3.03 -8.47 -12.95
C GLY A 33 -2.52 -9.87 -12.60
N SER A 34 -2.36 -10.69 -13.64
CA SER A 34 -1.39 -11.80 -13.73
C SER A 34 0.05 -11.27 -13.91
N LEU A 35 1.06 -12.14 -13.79
CA LEU A 35 2.46 -11.78 -13.50
C LEU A 35 3.20 -10.96 -14.60
N PRO A 36 4.27 -10.22 -14.20
CA PRO A 36 4.69 -9.98 -12.82
C PRO A 36 4.06 -8.70 -12.26
N SER A 37 2.84 -8.85 -11.71
CA SER A 37 2.06 -7.87 -10.95
C SER A 37 2.90 -7.06 -9.92
N CYS A 38 3.94 -7.68 -9.34
CA CYS A 38 4.89 -7.01 -8.44
C CYS A 38 5.77 -5.95 -9.13
N VAL A 39 6.36 -6.25 -10.29
CA VAL A 39 7.23 -5.32 -11.03
C VAL A 39 6.42 -4.12 -11.51
N SER A 40 5.21 -4.36 -12.00
CA SER A 40 4.29 -3.31 -12.45
C SER A 40 3.83 -2.41 -11.30
N HIS A 41 3.57 -2.98 -10.12
CA HIS A 41 3.27 -2.22 -8.91
C HIS A 41 4.45 -1.33 -8.52
N TRP A 42 5.63 -1.93 -8.33
CA TRP A 42 6.82 -1.21 -7.87
C TRP A 42 7.24 -0.10 -8.84
N SER A 43 7.21 -0.34 -10.15
CA SER A 43 7.58 0.67 -11.15
C SER A 43 6.60 1.84 -11.16
N THR A 44 5.29 1.55 -11.12
CA THR A 44 4.26 2.60 -11.08
C THR A 44 4.35 3.42 -9.79
N GLN A 45 4.58 2.77 -8.64
CA GLN A 45 4.73 3.47 -7.35
C GLN A 45 6.01 4.33 -7.30
N THR A 46 7.12 3.84 -7.85
CA THR A 46 8.37 4.60 -7.94
C THR A 46 8.19 5.83 -8.82
N PHE A 47 7.51 5.68 -9.97
CA PHE A 47 7.21 6.79 -10.85
C PHE A 47 6.32 7.85 -10.18
N GLY A 48 5.23 7.43 -9.52
CA GLY A 48 4.36 8.35 -8.78
C GLY A 48 5.09 9.06 -7.63
N THR A 49 5.96 8.34 -6.92
CA THR A 49 6.79 8.91 -5.84
C THR A 49 7.77 9.95 -6.38
N LEU A 50 8.39 9.70 -7.55
CA LEU A 50 9.28 10.66 -8.20
C LEU A 50 8.53 11.94 -8.61
N MET A 51 7.32 11.81 -9.16
CA MET A 51 6.46 12.96 -9.47
C MET A 51 6.15 13.78 -8.22
N LEU A 52 5.83 13.13 -7.10
CA LEU A 52 5.59 13.80 -5.81
C LEU A 52 6.84 14.45 -5.23
N LEU A 53 8.01 13.83 -5.37
CA LEU A 53 9.29 14.44 -4.97
C LEU A 53 9.57 15.71 -5.77
N ILE A 54 9.37 15.68 -7.09
CA ILE A 54 9.52 16.86 -7.94
C ILE A 54 8.50 17.93 -7.53
N ALA A 55 7.23 17.56 -7.34
CA ALA A 55 6.20 18.49 -6.91
C ALA A 55 6.55 19.13 -5.56
N ALA A 56 6.94 18.34 -4.56
CA ALA A 56 7.38 18.85 -3.26
C ALA A 56 8.60 19.76 -3.40
N GLY A 57 9.59 19.39 -4.23
CA GLY A 57 10.74 20.23 -4.54
C GLY A 57 10.35 21.58 -5.14
N LEU A 58 9.40 21.61 -6.08
CA LEU A 58 8.85 22.86 -6.65
C LEU A 58 8.17 23.72 -5.59
N GLY A 59 7.35 23.10 -4.74
CA GLY A 59 6.65 23.80 -3.65
C GLY A 59 7.60 24.38 -2.61
N LEU A 60 8.63 23.62 -2.21
CA LEU A 60 9.67 24.08 -1.30
C LEU A 60 10.53 25.18 -1.92
N PHE A 61 10.89 25.05 -3.19
CA PHE A 61 11.67 26.06 -3.91
C PHE A 61 10.93 27.41 -4.01
N GLN A 62 9.59 27.39 -4.12
CA GLN A 62 8.77 28.59 -4.11
C GLN A 62 8.41 29.09 -2.71
N SER A 63 8.59 28.27 -1.67
CA SER A 63 8.24 28.62 -0.29
C SER A 63 9.42 29.31 0.41
N SER A 64 9.17 30.48 1.01
CA SER A 64 10.16 31.15 1.87
C SER A 64 10.26 30.52 3.26
N THR A 65 9.16 29.94 3.76
CA THR A 65 9.06 29.31 5.07
C THR A 65 8.02 28.19 5.10
N ILE A 66 8.09 27.30 6.08
CA ILE A 66 7.16 26.18 6.30
C ILE A 66 6.26 26.53 7.50
N HIS A 67 5.02 26.93 7.24
CA HIS A 67 4.06 27.28 8.31
C HIS A 67 2.65 26.76 8.09
N SER A 68 2.31 26.32 6.87
CA SER A 68 0.96 25.82 6.59
C SER A 68 0.83 24.34 6.91
N GLY A 69 -0.37 23.93 7.34
CA GLY A 69 -0.71 22.52 7.50
C GLY A 69 -0.54 21.72 6.19
N HIS A 70 -0.77 22.36 5.03
CA HIS A 70 -0.54 21.78 3.70
C HIS A 70 0.94 21.42 3.48
N GLN A 71 1.88 22.34 3.78
CA GLN A 71 3.31 22.08 3.62
C GLN A 71 3.80 20.96 4.54
N ILE A 72 3.36 20.98 5.81
CA ILE A 72 3.72 19.94 6.79
C ILE A 72 3.18 18.58 6.36
N ALA A 73 1.90 18.51 5.97
CA ALA A 73 1.26 17.29 5.49
C ALA A 73 1.95 16.75 4.22
N GLY A 74 2.29 17.63 3.28
CA GLY A 74 3.01 17.26 2.05
C GLY A 74 4.40 16.69 2.32
N LEU A 75 5.15 17.28 3.26
CA LEU A 75 6.45 16.75 3.69
C LEU A 75 6.29 15.39 4.36
N CYS A 76 5.35 15.25 5.31
CA CYS A 76 5.04 13.98 5.94
C CYS A 76 4.67 12.91 4.91
N LEU A 77 3.84 13.26 3.92
CA LEU A 77 3.44 12.35 2.84
C LEU A 77 4.64 11.84 2.04
N VAL A 78 5.53 12.74 1.60
CA VAL A 78 6.74 12.36 0.86
C VAL A 78 7.63 11.45 1.70
N THR A 79 7.86 11.78 2.97
CA THR A 79 8.65 10.93 3.88
C THR A 79 8.01 9.55 4.05
N LEU A 80 6.69 9.48 4.25
CA LEU A 80 5.97 8.22 4.39
C LEU A 80 5.99 7.40 3.10
N LEU A 81 5.97 8.02 1.92
CA LEU A 81 6.08 7.33 0.62
C LEU A 81 7.49 6.77 0.37
N LEU A 82 8.53 7.51 0.77
CA LEU A 82 9.90 6.99 0.72
C LEU A 82 10.05 5.79 1.65
N LEU A 83 9.54 5.90 2.88
CA LEU A 83 9.50 4.79 3.83
C LEU A 83 8.69 3.61 3.28
N GLN A 84 7.55 3.88 2.63
CA GLN A 84 6.69 2.85 2.03
C GLN A 84 7.42 2.10 0.91
N SER A 85 8.17 2.83 0.08
CA SER A 85 8.98 2.28 -1.01
C SER A 85 10.10 1.40 -0.47
N PHE A 86 10.77 1.84 0.60
CA PHE A 86 11.79 1.08 1.29
C PHE A 86 11.21 -0.21 1.91
N LEU A 87 10.11 -0.11 2.68
CA LEU A 87 9.45 -1.28 3.27
C LEU A 87 9.01 -2.28 2.19
N GLY A 88 8.44 -1.79 1.08
CA GLY A 88 8.02 -2.64 -0.04
C GLY A 88 9.18 -3.42 -0.65
N HIS A 89 10.33 -2.76 -0.83
CA HIS A 89 11.55 -3.41 -1.33
C HIS A 89 12.09 -4.44 -0.33
N CYS A 90 12.17 -4.09 0.96
CA CYS A 90 12.61 -5.00 2.01
C CYS A 90 11.73 -6.24 2.14
N ILE A 91 10.40 -6.11 1.99
CA ILE A 91 9.48 -7.25 2.02
C ILE A 91 9.79 -8.24 0.89
N GLY A 92 10.11 -7.74 -0.31
CA GLY A 92 10.54 -8.59 -1.43
C GLY A 92 11.84 -9.34 -1.19
N GLY A 93 12.73 -8.82 -0.32
CA GLY A 93 13.96 -9.52 0.11
C GLY A 93 13.75 -10.46 1.30
N LEU A 94 12.86 -10.09 2.24
CA LEU A 94 12.56 -10.87 3.46
C LEU A 94 11.88 -12.20 3.17
N THR A 95 11.17 -12.34 2.04
CA THR A 95 10.57 -13.62 1.60
C THR A 95 11.58 -14.76 1.51
N ASN A 96 12.88 -14.45 1.39
CA ASN A 96 13.91 -15.47 1.19
C ASN A 96 14.51 -15.99 2.51
N ASN A 97 14.46 -15.20 3.61
CA ASN A 97 15.23 -15.50 4.84
C ASN A 97 14.47 -15.26 6.17
N ALA A 98 13.25 -14.70 6.15
CA ALA A 98 12.53 -14.34 7.38
C ALA A 98 11.48 -15.39 7.80
N GLY A 99 11.25 -15.50 9.11
CA GLY A 99 10.16 -16.33 9.63
C GLY A 99 8.77 -15.81 9.24
N ARG A 100 7.81 -16.74 9.03
CA ARG A 100 6.42 -16.46 8.59
C ARG A 100 5.70 -15.37 9.39
N ARG A 101 5.97 -15.26 10.70
CA ARG A 101 5.41 -14.22 11.56
C ARG A 101 5.90 -12.84 11.15
N LEU A 102 7.21 -12.61 11.12
CA LEU A 102 7.81 -11.31 10.78
C LEU A 102 7.35 -10.83 9.40
N GLN A 103 7.30 -11.73 8.42
CA GLN A 103 6.77 -11.44 7.08
C GLN A 103 5.33 -10.92 7.13
N SER A 104 4.45 -11.53 7.95
CA SER A 104 3.05 -11.11 8.07
C SER A 104 2.91 -9.72 8.70
N TRP A 105 3.72 -9.40 9.71
CA TRP A 105 3.74 -8.06 10.32
C TRP A 105 4.24 -7.00 9.34
N SER A 106 5.31 -7.28 8.59
CA SER A 106 5.84 -6.35 7.59
C SER A 106 4.84 -6.08 6.47
N VAL A 107 4.14 -7.11 5.98
CA VAL A 107 3.07 -6.96 4.99
C VAL A 107 1.92 -6.12 5.55
N ALA A 108 1.48 -6.39 6.78
CA ALA A 108 0.42 -5.61 7.42
C ALA A 108 0.83 -4.14 7.59
N ALA A 109 2.06 -3.87 8.05
CA ALA A 109 2.59 -2.52 8.20
C ALA A 109 2.64 -1.78 6.85
N HIS A 110 3.13 -2.44 5.80
CA HIS A 110 3.14 -1.88 4.44
C HIS A 110 1.73 -1.57 3.93
N CYS A 111 0.75 -2.44 4.18
CA CYS A 111 -0.63 -2.17 3.78
C CYS A 111 -1.25 -0.99 4.55
N VAL A 112 -1.10 -0.96 5.88
CA VAL A 112 -1.65 0.12 6.73
C VAL A 112 -0.98 1.46 6.40
N GLN A 113 0.34 1.49 6.29
CA GLN A 113 1.08 2.70 5.94
C GLN A 113 0.70 3.19 4.54
N GLY A 114 0.61 2.30 3.55
CA GLY A 114 0.19 2.66 2.19
C GLY A 114 -1.21 3.27 2.15
N PHE A 115 -2.16 2.74 2.94
CA PHE A 115 -3.49 3.32 3.06
C PHE A 115 -3.47 4.70 3.73
N SER A 116 -2.69 4.87 4.80
CA SER A 116 -2.49 6.18 5.44
C SER A 116 -1.91 7.22 4.47
N CYS A 117 -0.98 6.84 3.58
CA CYS A 117 -0.45 7.72 2.55
C CYS A 117 -1.53 8.19 1.56
N ILE A 118 -2.47 7.33 1.18
CA ILE A 118 -3.59 7.70 0.29
C ILE A 118 -4.46 8.77 0.96
N LEU A 119 -4.88 8.53 2.21
CA LEU A 119 -5.71 9.49 2.95
C LEU A 119 -5.00 10.84 3.14
N LEU A 120 -3.72 10.80 3.52
CA LEU A 120 -2.91 12.00 3.67
C LEU A 120 -2.69 12.72 2.33
N GLY A 121 -2.51 11.97 1.24
CA GLY A 121 -2.40 12.50 -0.11
C GLY A 121 -3.64 13.30 -0.51
N TRP A 122 -4.82 12.73 -0.33
CA TRP A 122 -6.08 13.42 -0.63
C TRP A 122 -6.27 14.67 0.21
N TRP A 123 -6.02 14.58 1.52
CA TRP A 123 -6.05 15.75 2.41
C TRP A 123 -5.10 16.85 1.92
N THR A 124 -3.90 16.47 1.49
CA THR A 124 -2.89 17.41 0.98
C THR A 124 -3.36 18.11 -0.29
N VAL A 125 -4.01 17.41 -1.23
CA VAL A 125 -4.54 18.07 -2.45
C VAL A 125 -5.67 19.02 -2.12
N VAL A 126 -6.66 18.58 -1.32
CA VAL A 126 -7.82 19.43 -0.98
C VAL A 126 -7.37 20.70 -0.26
N THR A 127 -6.48 20.56 0.74
CA THR A 127 -5.92 21.73 1.44
C THR A 127 -5.07 22.62 0.54
N GLY A 128 -4.36 22.04 -0.45
CA GLY A 128 -3.61 22.80 -1.45
C GLY A 128 -4.51 23.61 -2.39
N LEU A 129 -5.62 23.03 -2.86
CA LEU A 129 -6.62 23.73 -3.68
C LEU A 129 -7.28 24.88 -2.91
N LEU A 130 -7.60 24.66 -1.63
CA LEU A 130 -8.12 25.70 -0.75
C LEU A 130 -7.11 26.85 -0.58
N LEU A 131 -5.82 26.52 -0.37
CA LEU A 131 -4.77 27.53 -0.22
C LEU A 131 -4.52 28.31 -1.51
N ALA A 132 -4.67 27.66 -2.66
CA ALA A 132 -4.64 28.28 -3.98
C ALA A 132 -5.95 29.01 -4.36
N SER A 133 -6.94 29.05 -3.46
CA SER A 133 -8.22 29.75 -3.65
C SER A 133 -8.97 29.32 -4.91
N PHE A 134 -8.92 28.02 -5.24
CA PHE A 134 -9.73 27.46 -6.33
C PHE A 134 -11.23 27.61 -6.02
N ASP A 135 -12.03 27.65 -7.08
CA ASP A 135 -13.48 27.76 -6.95
C ASP A 135 -14.09 26.51 -6.29
N SER A 136 -15.25 26.69 -5.66
CA SER A 136 -15.94 25.62 -4.94
C SER A 136 -16.31 24.45 -5.85
N THR A 137 -16.57 24.66 -7.14
CA THR A 137 -16.92 23.60 -8.09
C THR A 137 -15.74 22.65 -8.27
N THR A 138 -14.54 23.19 -8.48
CA THR A 138 -13.30 22.41 -8.60
C THR A 138 -13.02 21.61 -7.33
N ILE A 139 -13.15 22.24 -6.17
CA ILE A 139 -12.94 21.58 -4.87
C ILE A 139 -13.95 20.45 -4.66
N ILE A 140 -15.23 20.69 -4.96
CA ILE A 140 -16.29 19.66 -4.85
C ILE A 140 -16.00 18.51 -5.81
N PHE A 141 -15.65 18.78 -7.07
CA PHE A 141 -15.34 17.74 -8.05
C PHE A 141 -14.17 16.85 -7.61
N VAL A 142 -13.07 17.45 -7.14
CA VAL A 142 -11.91 16.70 -6.62
C VAL A 142 -12.29 15.92 -5.36
N SER A 143 -13.10 16.49 -4.48
CA SER A 143 -13.57 15.81 -3.26
C SER A 143 -14.49 14.62 -3.57
N LEU A 144 -15.35 14.73 -4.59
CA LEU A 144 -16.19 13.63 -5.06
C LEU A 144 -15.37 12.52 -5.73
N THR A 145 -14.36 12.90 -6.52
CA THR A 145 -13.40 11.95 -7.10
C THR A 145 -12.69 11.17 -5.98
N THR A 146 -12.20 11.88 -4.97
CA THR A 146 -11.59 11.32 -3.76
C THR A 146 -12.51 10.31 -3.07
N PHE A 147 -13.77 10.69 -2.84
CA PHE A 147 -14.76 9.83 -2.21
C PHE A 147 -15.05 8.58 -3.04
N THR A 148 -15.13 8.73 -4.36
CA THR A 148 -15.35 7.61 -5.29
C THR A 148 -14.20 6.62 -5.25
N GLU A 149 -12.95 7.08 -5.20
CA GLU A 149 -11.78 6.21 -5.03
C GLU A 149 -11.81 5.45 -3.71
N LEU A 150 -12.17 6.12 -2.61
CA LEU A 150 -12.29 5.48 -1.30
C LEU A 150 -13.31 4.35 -1.29
N VAL A 151 -14.51 4.64 -1.81
CA VAL A 151 -15.60 3.66 -1.90
C VAL A 151 -15.19 2.52 -2.84
N GLY A 152 -14.61 2.83 -4.00
CA GLY A 152 -14.17 1.85 -4.98
C GLY A 152 -13.12 0.89 -4.44
N VAL A 153 -12.06 1.41 -3.79
CA VAL A 153 -11.00 0.60 -3.18
C VAL A 153 -11.57 -0.25 -2.03
N THR A 154 -12.42 0.34 -1.18
CA THR A 154 -13.02 -0.37 -0.03
C THR A 154 -13.94 -1.48 -0.50
N ALA A 155 -14.87 -1.20 -1.42
CA ALA A 155 -15.80 -2.17 -1.98
C ALA A 155 -15.06 -3.32 -2.67
N PHE A 156 -14.04 -3.00 -3.49
CA PHE A 156 -13.22 -4.01 -4.14
C PHE A 156 -12.54 -4.95 -3.13
N CYS A 157 -12.00 -4.40 -2.03
CA CYS A 157 -11.38 -5.20 -0.98
C CYS A 157 -12.38 -6.11 -0.26
N VAL A 158 -13.59 -5.63 0.01
CA VAL A 158 -14.66 -6.42 0.64
C VAL A 158 -15.11 -7.56 -0.27
N ILE A 159 -15.39 -7.27 -1.55
CA ILE A 159 -15.83 -8.28 -2.53
C ILE A 159 -14.78 -9.37 -2.69
N LYS A 160 -13.50 -9.01 -2.91
CA LYS A 160 -12.43 -9.99 -3.08
C LYS A 160 -12.21 -10.85 -1.83
N ARG A 161 -12.37 -10.26 -0.64
CA ARG A 161 -12.31 -11.00 0.64
C ARG A 161 -13.42 -12.03 0.72
N ASP A 162 -14.63 -11.67 0.31
CA ASP A 162 -15.79 -12.54 0.35
C ASP A 162 -15.68 -13.70 -0.65
N SER A 163 -15.30 -13.40 -1.91
CA SER A 163 -15.02 -14.44 -2.90
C SER A 163 -13.94 -15.42 -2.43
N SER A 164 -12.89 -14.94 -1.77
CA SER A 164 -11.81 -15.79 -1.25
C SER A 164 -12.24 -16.70 -0.10
N ARG A 165 -13.30 -16.33 0.65
CA ARG A 165 -13.87 -17.18 1.71
C ARG A 165 -14.77 -18.27 1.13
N ILE A 166 -15.50 -17.96 0.06
CA ILE A 166 -16.38 -18.91 -0.64
C ILE A 166 -15.57 -20.03 -1.31
N THR A 167 -14.34 -19.74 -1.79
CA THR A 167 -13.50 -20.71 -2.49
C THR A 167 -12.55 -21.52 -1.59
N GLN A 168 -12.52 -21.31 -0.26
CA GLN A 168 -11.74 -22.19 0.62
C GLN A 168 -12.54 -23.47 0.90
N PRO A 169 -12.12 -24.67 0.42
CA PRO A 169 -12.71 -25.91 0.88
C PRO A 169 -12.44 -26.02 2.38
N THR A 170 -13.49 -26.20 3.16
CA THR A 170 -13.40 -26.53 4.58
C THR A 170 -12.45 -27.72 4.73
N LYS A 171 -11.23 -27.51 5.25
CA LYS A 171 -10.39 -28.64 5.65
C LYS A 171 -11.17 -29.41 6.71
N PRO A 172 -11.54 -30.69 6.48
CA PRO A 172 -12.16 -31.47 7.54
C PRO A 172 -11.19 -31.51 8.71
N LYS A 173 -11.68 -31.15 9.91
CA LYS A 173 -10.98 -31.46 11.16
C LYS A 173 -10.87 -32.98 11.19
N PHE A 174 -9.71 -33.53 10.86
CA PHE A 174 -9.42 -34.92 11.18
C PHE A 174 -9.31 -34.98 12.70
N VAL A 175 -10.40 -35.41 13.33
CA VAL A 175 -10.38 -35.88 14.72
C VAL A 175 -9.58 -37.18 14.65
N VAL A 176 -8.31 -37.11 15.03
CA VAL A 176 -7.53 -38.30 15.35
C VAL A 176 -8.24 -38.92 16.55
N ALA A 177 -8.93 -40.04 16.33
CA ALA A 177 -9.33 -40.90 17.43
C ALA A 177 -8.06 -41.41 18.09
N ASP A 178 -7.96 -41.18 19.39
CA ASP A 178 -6.93 -41.70 20.27
C ASP A 178 -7.21 -43.20 20.44
N ASP A 179 -6.69 -44.02 19.54
CA ASP A 179 -6.59 -45.48 19.73
C ASP A 179 -5.29 -45.75 20.48
N THR A 180 -5.34 -45.57 21.81
CA THR A 180 -4.47 -46.30 22.72
C THR A 180 -4.99 -47.72 22.81
N ASP A 181 -4.36 -48.66 22.10
CA ASP A 181 -4.39 -50.07 22.47
C ASP A 181 -2.97 -50.65 22.39
N ASP A 182 -2.57 -51.20 23.53
CA ASP A 182 -1.31 -51.86 23.83
C ASP A 182 -1.03 -53.05 22.89
N GLU A 183 0.10 -53.02 22.17
CA GLU A 183 0.79 -54.25 21.78
C GLU A 183 2.31 -54.03 21.70
N MET A 184 2.96 -54.03 22.86
CA MET A 184 4.41 -54.14 22.98
C MET A 184 4.82 -55.59 22.69
N THR A 185 5.06 -55.92 21.43
CA THR A 185 5.70 -57.18 21.05
C THR A 185 7.21 -57.07 21.28
N MET A 186 7.69 -57.74 22.33
CA MET A 186 9.10 -57.92 22.63
C MET A 186 9.74 -58.87 21.60
N TYR A 187 10.60 -58.33 20.74
CA TYR A 187 11.57 -59.11 19.97
C TYR A 187 12.81 -59.35 20.83
N SER A 188 13.04 -60.61 21.22
CA SER A 188 14.29 -61.07 21.82
C SER A 188 14.94 -62.08 20.88
N PRO A 189 16.13 -61.79 20.33
CA PRO A 189 16.95 -62.79 19.67
C PRO A 189 17.95 -63.38 20.67
N SER A 190 17.95 -64.69 20.86
CA SER A 190 19.11 -65.42 21.37
C SER A 190 19.10 -66.87 20.91
N ASP A 191 20.11 -67.15 20.09
CA ASP A 191 20.82 -68.39 19.82
C ASP A 191 20.74 -69.49 20.91
N ASP A 192 20.65 -70.76 20.49
CA ASP A 192 21.64 -71.82 20.75
C ASP A 192 21.06 -73.26 20.72
N ALA A 193 21.70 -74.09 19.90
CA ALA A 193 22.06 -75.51 20.07
C ALA A 193 21.04 -76.55 20.61
N ASN A 194 20.57 -77.44 19.72
CA ASN A 194 21.01 -78.85 19.62
C ASN A 194 20.34 -79.58 18.45
#